data_AF-A0AAU0X5K8-F1
#
_entry.id   AF-A0AAU0X5K8-F1
#
_cell.length_a   1.000
_cell.length_b   1.000
_cell.length_c   1.000
_cell.angle_alpha   90.00
_cell.angle_beta   90.00
_cell.angle_gamma   90.00
#
_symmetry.space_group_name_H-M   'P 1'
#
loop_
_entity.id
_entity.type
_entity.pdbx_description
1 polymer ?
#
loop_
_entity_poly.entity_id
_entity_poly.type
_entity_poly.pdbx_seq_one_letter_code
_entity_poly.pdbx_strand_id
1 'polypeptide(L)' 'MIRHTVYPIAAPDGLDPKERWQDRGACRSAQYRNHADLWYAHSRDRDAVNTARRICNACPVRAECLEYALERREQAAA' A
#
# COMPACT_ATOMS: atom_id res chain seq x y z
N MET A 1 -15.97 -41.71 -3.37
CA MET A 1 -16.68 -40.54 -2.82
C MET A 1 -15.62 -39.57 -2.27
N ILE A 2 -15.16 -38.63 -3.09
CA ILE A 2 -14.12 -37.67 -2.69
C ILE A 2 -14.82 -36.53 -1.95
N ARG A 3 -14.57 -36.41 -0.63
CA ARG A 3 -15.02 -35.27 0.17
C ARG A 3 -14.20 -34.06 -0.25
N HIS A 4 -14.77 -33.20 -1.06
CA HIS A 4 -14.25 -31.86 -1.29
C HIS A 4 -14.45 -31.05 0.00
N THR A 5 -13.39 -30.92 0.78
CA THR A 5 -13.35 -29.93 1.86
C THR A 5 -13.27 -28.57 1.18
N VAL A 6 -14.41 -27.88 1.07
CA VAL A 6 -14.43 -26.47 0.70
C VAL A 6 -13.77 -25.73 1.85
N TYR A 7 -12.51 -25.35 1.67
CA TYR A 7 -11.87 -24.38 2.56
C TYR A 7 -12.47 -23.03 2.21
N PRO A 8 -13.25 -22.39 3.11
CA PRO A 8 -13.68 -21.03 2.85
C PRO A 8 -12.42 -20.16 2.85
N ILE A 9 -12.02 -19.69 1.67
CA ILE A 9 -11.06 -18.59 1.51
C ILE A 9 -11.75 -17.28 1.90
N ALA A 10 -12.34 -17.23 3.09
CA ALA A 10 -12.51 -16.00 3.82
C ALA A 10 -11.23 -15.87 4.64
N ALA A 11 -10.31 -15.03 4.17
CA ALA A 11 -9.25 -14.52 5.03
C ALA A 11 -9.92 -14.04 6.32
N PRO A 12 -9.34 -14.26 7.52
CA PRO A 12 -9.97 -13.80 8.74
C PRO A 12 -10.09 -12.28 8.68
N ASP A 13 -11.30 -11.80 8.37
CA ASP A 13 -11.73 -10.40 8.44
C ASP A 13 -11.82 -9.95 9.91
N GLY A 14 -10.86 -10.37 10.73
CA GLY A 14 -10.84 -10.22 12.19
C GLY A 14 -9.65 -9.41 12.69
N LEU A 15 -8.93 -8.70 11.82
CA LEU A 15 -8.02 -7.66 12.26
C LEU A 15 -8.85 -6.40 12.54
N ASP A 16 -8.63 -5.78 13.70
CA ASP A 16 -9.32 -4.55 14.07
C ASP A 16 -9.15 -3.51 12.94
N PRO A 17 -10.17 -2.71 12.57
CA PRO A 17 -9.99 -1.67 11.56
C PRO A 17 -8.83 -0.69 11.86
N LYS A 18 -8.38 -0.56 13.12
CA LYS A 18 -7.12 0.12 13.46
C LYS A 18 -5.88 -0.61 12.95
N GLU A 19 -5.89 -1.94 12.88
CA GLU A 19 -4.78 -2.77 12.39
C GLU A 19 -4.63 -2.70 10.86
N ARG A 20 -5.67 -2.31 10.12
CA ARG A 20 -5.60 -2.05 8.66
C ARG A 20 -5.17 -0.62 8.36
N TRP A 21 -4.00 -0.23 8.87
CA TRP A 21 -3.45 1.13 8.65
C TRP A 21 -3.37 1.50 7.15
N GLN A 22 -3.24 0.52 6.26
CA GLN A 22 -3.22 0.72 4.81
C GLN A 22 -4.48 1.44 4.30
N ASP A 23 -5.65 1.20 4.91
CA ASP A 23 -6.92 1.81 4.49
C ASP A 23 -6.95 3.34 4.75
N ARG A 24 -6.08 3.84 5.64
CA ARG A 24 -5.91 5.27 5.94
C ARG A 24 -4.80 5.94 5.10
N GLY A 25 -4.18 5.20 4.17
CA GLY A 25 -3.13 5.73 3.30
C GLY A 25 -3.65 6.81 2.37
N ALA A 26 -3.02 7.99 2.37
CA ALA A 26 -3.37 9.09 1.46
C ALA A 26 -3.30 8.66 -0.02
N CYS A 27 -2.44 7.70 -0.35
CA CYS A 27 -2.31 7.11 -1.68
C CYS A 27 -3.59 6.39 -2.18
N ARG A 28 -4.48 5.94 -1.29
CA ARG A 28 -5.77 5.30 -1.64
C ARG A 28 -6.90 6.29 -1.85
N SER A 29 -6.67 7.59 -1.63
CA SER A 29 -7.70 8.60 -1.88
C SER A 29 -8.17 8.52 -3.34
N ALA A 30 -9.41 8.94 -3.61
CA ALA A 30 -9.96 8.97 -4.97
C ALA A 30 -9.06 9.76 -5.95
N GLN A 31 -8.32 10.74 -5.43
CA GLN A 31 -7.40 11.55 -6.19
C GLN A 31 -6.16 10.81 -6.68
N TYR A 32 -5.64 9.82 -5.94
CA TYR A 32 -4.35 9.20 -6.25
C TYR A 32 -4.38 7.69 -6.49
N ARG A 33 -5.47 7.01 -6.12
CA ARG A 33 -5.58 5.54 -6.20
C ARG A 33 -5.37 4.93 -7.58
N ASN A 34 -5.61 5.71 -8.64
CA ASN A 34 -5.50 5.25 -10.03
C ASN A 34 -4.27 5.83 -10.77
N HIS A 35 -3.35 6.47 -10.05
CA HIS A 35 -2.14 7.08 -10.62
C HIS A 35 -0.91 6.17 -10.45
N ALA A 36 -0.88 5.06 -11.19
CA ALA A 36 0.24 4.11 -11.16
C ALA A 36 1.58 4.76 -11.55
N ASP A 37 1.54 5.76 -12.42
CA ASP A 37 2.67 6.60 -12.84
C ASP A 37 3.32 7.38 -11.70
N LEU A 38 2.57 7.72 -10.64
CA LEU A 38 3.13 8.35 -9.44
C LEU A 38 3.77 7.33 -8.51
N TRP A 39 3.15 6.16 -8.35
CA TRP A 39 3.58 5.14 -7.37
C TRP A 39 4.69 4.23 -7.89
N TYR A 40 4.80 4.10 -9.20
CA TYR A 40 5.80 3.30 -9.92
C TYR A 40 6.51 4.13 -10.99
N ALA A 41 6.77 5.41 -10.67
CA ALA A 41 7.53 6.30 -11.52
C ALA A 41 8.93 5.74 -11.80
N HIS A 42 9.41 5.91 -13.03
CA HIS A 42 10.82 5.66 -13.33
C HIS A 42 11.71 6.60 -12.51
N SER A 43 12.83 6.12 -11.95
CA SER A 43 13.71 6.91 -11.05
C SER A 43 14.20 8.25 -11.63
N ARG A 44 14.25 8.37 -12.97
CA ARG A 44 14.60 9.64 -13.66
C ARG A 44 13.45 10.64 -13.80
N ASP A 45 12.21 10.22 -13.59
CA ASP A 45 11.06 11.13 -13.54
C ASP A 45 11.00 11.79 -12.15
N ARG A 46 11.82 12.83 -12.00
CA ARG A 46 11.97 13.54 -10.73
C ARG A 46 10.67 14.23 -10.31
N ASP A 47 9.81 14.62 -11.25
CA ASP A 47 8.57 15.32 -10.94
C ASP A 47 7.51 14.37 -10.36
N ALA A 48 7.36 13.18 -10.95
CA ALA A 48 6.50 12.13 -10.40
C ALA A 48 6.99 11.68 -9.02
N VAL A 49 8.30 11.42 -8.87
CA VAL A 49 8.93 11.04 -7.58
C VAL A 49 8.73 12.12 -6.52
N ASN A 50 8.97 13.39 -6.85
CA ASN A 50 8.79 14.49 -5.91
C ASN A 50 7.32 14.66 -5.50
N THR A 51 6.39 14.47 -6.45
CA THR A 51 4.95 14.54 -6.19
C THR A 51 4.51 13.41 -5.26
N ALA A 52 4.90 12.17 -5.53
CA ALA A 52 4.65 11.03 -4.65
C ALA A 52 5.23 11.27 -3.24
N ARG A 53 6.46 11.80 -3.16
CA ARG A 53 7.11 12.12 -1.88
C ARG A 53 6.36 13.18 -1.07
N ARG A 54 5.79 14.20 -1.71
CA ARG A 54 4.93 15.20 -1.03
C ARG A 54 3.70 14.53 -0.43
N ILE A 55 3.04 13.64 -1.17
CA ILE A 55 1.87 12.90 -0.68
C ILE A 55 2.25 12.02 0.51
N CYS A 56 3.36 11.29 0.42
CA CYS A 56 3.86 10.47 1.53
C CYS A 56 4.16 11.31 2.78
N ASN A 57 4.79 12.48 2.63
CA ASN A 57 5.10 13.36 3.76
C ASN A 57 3.87 13.88 4.51
N ALA A 58 2.73 14.00 3.82
CA ALA A 58 1.46 14.42 4.42
C ALA A 58 0.58 13.23 4.88
N CYS A 59 1.01 11.99 4.63
CA CYS A 59 0.20 10.80 4.91
C CYS A 59 0.17 10.46 6.42
N PRO A 60 -1.00 10.25 7.03
CA PRO A 60 -1.12 10.00 8.47
C PRO A 60 -0.54 8.67 8.93
N VAL A 61 -0.32 7.72 8.01
CA VAL A 61 0.20 6.37 8.28
C VAL A 61 1.62 6.17 7.72
N ARG A 62 2.35 7.26 7.49
CA ARG A 62 3.70 7.21 6.88
C ARG A 62 4.68 6.38 7.71
N ALA A 63 4.61 6.46 9.04
CA ALA A 63 5.52 5.74 9.93
C ALA A 63 5.27 4.23 9.84
N GLU A 64 4.02 3.80 10.01
CA GLU A 64 3.61 2.39 9.89
C GLU A 64 3.93 1.82 8.50
N CYS A 65 3.72 2.62 7.45
CA CYS A 65 4.05 2.23 6.07
C CYS A 65 5.55 2.01 5.86
N LEU A 66 6.40 2.91 6.38
CA LEU A 66 7.85 2.78 6.25
C LEU A 66 8.37 1.56 7.02
N GLU A 67 7.89 1.35 8.24
CA GLU A 67 8.24 0.16 9.04
C GLU A 67 7.88 -1.13 8.29
N TYR A 68 6.64 -1.24 7.82
CA TYR A 68 6.16 -2.38 7.05
C TYR A 68 6.98 -2.64 5.78
N ALA A 69 7.32 -1.58 5.03
CA ALA A 69 8.09 -1.70 3.79
C ALA A 69 9.52 -2.18 4.05
N LEU A 70 10.16 -1.69 5.12
CA LEU A 70 11.51 -2.10 5.52
C LEU A 70 11.54 -3.56 5.98
N GLU A 71 10.56 -4.00 6.78
CA GLU A 71 10.43 -5.38 7.24
C GLU A 71 10.31 -6.37 6.08
N ARG A 72 9.51 -6.00 5.07
CA ARG A 72 9.19 -6.88 3.92
C ARG A 72 10.16 -6.74 2.75
N ARG A 73 11.14 -5.82 2.85
CA ARG A 73 12.07 -5.49 1.75
C ARG A 73 11.35 -5.12 0.46
N GLU A 74 10.23 -4.43 0.58
CA GLU A 74 9.55 -3.83 -0.57
C GLU A 74 10.52 -2.85 -1.23
N GLN A 75 10.94 -3.16 -2.47
CA GLN A 75 11.91 -2.35 -3.18
C GLN A 75 11.20 -1.27 -3.97
N ALA A 76 11.74 -0.04 -3.93
CA ALA A 76 11.39 0.95 -4.94
C ALA A 76 11.82 0.41 -6.31
N ALA A 77 10.92 0.44 -7.30
CA ALA A 77 11.23 0.03 -8.66
C ALA A 77 12.46 0.82 -9.16
N ALA A 78 13.44 0.10 -9.71
CA ALA A 78 14.71 0.65 -10.19
C ALA A 78 14.52 1.65 -11.35
#